data_AF-A0A4R1KZM1-F1
#
_entry.id   AF-A0A4R1KZM1-F1
#
_cell.length_a   1.000
_cell.length_b   1.000
_cell.length_c   1.000
_cell.angle_alpha   90.00
_cell.angle_beta   90.00
_cell.angle_gamma   90.00
#
_symmetry.space_group_name_H-M   'P 1'
#
loop_
_entity.id
_entity.type
_entity.pdbx_description
1 polymer ?
#
loop_
_entity_poly.entity_id
_entity_poly.type
_entity_poly.pdbx_seq_one_letter_code
_entity_poly.pdbx_strand_id
1 'polypeptide(L)'
;MKLLKTYLQNIFTGIALALLIMVAIALIASCHPAFATTPQETCADKGGVWQHGHCLARDMTDEEIEYAKQWVTLKQRETQEQTHER
;
A
#
# COMPACT_ATOMS: atom_id res chain seq x y z
N MET A 1 5.28 -21.17 53.46
CA MET A 1 6.50 -20.73 52.74
C MET A 1 6.63 -21.29 51.31
N LYS A 2 6.26 -22.55 51.02
CA LYS A 2 6.32 -23.13 49.66
C LYS A 2 5.41 -22.41 48.64
N LEU A 3 4.16 -22.13 48.99
CA LEU A 3 3.17 -21.47 48.12
C LEU A 3 3.60 -20.06 47.65
N LEU A 4 4.17 -19.26 48.56
CA LEU A 4 4.67 -17.91 48.24
C LEU A 4 5.82 -17.94 47.22
N LYS A 5 6.69 -18.95 47.32
CA LYS A 5 7.83 -19.15 46.43
C LYS A 5 7.38 -19.53 45.01
N THR A 6 6.38 -20.40 44.90
CA THR A 6 5.75 -20.78 43.63
C THR A 6 5.03 -19.59 42.99
N TYR A 7 4.36 -18.78 43.80
CA TYR A 7 3.64 -17.60 43.31
C TYR A 7 4.61 -16.54 42.73
N LEU A 8 5.71 -16.25 43.43
CA LEU A 8 6.76 -15.36 42.91
C LEU A 8 7.41 -15.90 41.63
N GLN A 9 7.67 -17.20 41.55
CA GLN A 9 8.22 -17.82 40.33
C GLN A 9 7.28 -17.66 39.13
N ASN A 10 5.98 -17.83 39.32
CA ASN A 10 4.99 -17.67 38.25
C ASN A 10 4.88 -16.22 37.76
N ILE A 11 5.02 -15.25 38.66
CA ILE A 11 5.06 -13.83 38.28
C ILE A 11 6.32 -13.54 37.45
N PHE A 12 7.48 -14.05 37.90
CA PHE A 12 8.73 -13.87 37.17
C PHE A 12 8.71 -14.52 35.79
N THR A 13 8.17 -15.72 35.65
CA THR A 13 8.03 -16.39 34.35
C THR A 13 7.04 -15.66 33.45
N GLY A 14 5.94 -15.13 34.00
CA GLY A 14 5.00 -14.30 33.26
C GLY A 14 5.64 -13.02 32.71
N ILE A 15 6.42 -12.31 33.53
CA ILE A 15 7.16 -11.11 33.11
C ILE A 15 8.22 -11.45 32.04
N ALA A 16 8.95 -12.55 32.23
CA ALA A 16 9.96 -13.00 31.26
C ALA A 16 9.32 -13.35 29.91
N LEU A 17 8.17 -14.01 29.91
CA LEU A 17 7.43 -14.34 28.69
C LEU A 17 6.91 -13.07 27.99
N ALA A 18 6.36 -12.12 28.76
CA ALA A 18 5.90 -10.85 28.22
C ALA A 18 7.04 -10.05 27.57
N LEU A 19 8.22 -10.02 28.20
CA LEU A 19 9.42 -9.40 27.62
C LEU A 19 9.87 -10.09 26.33
N LEU A 20 9.86 -11.42 26.29
CA LEU A 20 10.18 -12.18 25.08
C LEU A 20 9.22 -11.86 23.92
N ILE A 21 7.91 -11.76 24.20
CA ILE A 21 6.90 -11.41 23.20
C ILE A 21 7.16 -9.99 22.66
N MET A 22 7.44 -9.02 23.54
CA MET A 22 7.74 -7.64 23.13
C MET A 22 8.99 -7.56 22.24
N VAL A 23 10.05 -8.31 22.59
CA VAL A 23 11.27 -8.40 21.78
C VAL A 23 10.99 -9.02 20.41
N ALA A 24 10.18 -10.09 20.36
CA ALA A 24 9.80 -10.72 19.09
C ALA A 24 9.01 -9.75 18.20
N ILE A 25 8.06 -9.00 18.75
CA ILE A 25 7.30 -7.98 18.01
C ILE A 25 8.23 -6.88 17.48
N ALA A 26 9.18 -6.40 18.29
CA ALA A 26 10.15 -5.40 17.87
C ALA A 26 11.09 -5.90 16.76
N LEU A 27 11.49 -7.17 16.80
CA LEU A 27 12.28 -7.82 15.75
C LEU A 27 11.48 -7.98 14.44
N ILE A 28 10.21 -8.35 14.53
CA ILE A 28 9.34 -8.47 13.35
C ILE A 28 9.11 -7.09 12.71
N ALA A 29 8.86 -6.06 13.53
CA ALA A 29 8.66 -4.69 13.09
C ALA A 29 9.92 -4.05 12.48
N SER A 30 11.11 -4.47 12.91
CA SER A 30 12.37 -4.01 12.31
C SER A 30 12.73 -4.75 11.02
N CYS A 31 12.23 -5.97 10.82
CA CYS A 31 12.47 -6.75 9.60
C CYS A 31 11.51 -6.36 8.45
N HIS A 32 10.32 -5.88 8.79
CA HIS A 32 9.36 -5.35 7.83
C HIS A 32 9.13 -3.87 8.15
N PRO A 33 9.93 -2.93 7.60
CA PRO A 33 9.48 -1.54 7.58
C PRO A 33 8.10 -1.56 6.95
N ALA A 34 7.09 -1.13 7.73
CA ALA A 34 5.70 -1.07 7.32
C ALA A 34 5.63 -0.68 5.85
N PHE A 35 5.11 -1.58 5.01
CA PHE A 35 4.96 -1.51 3.55
C PHE A 35 4.82 -0.08 3.04
N ALA A 36 5.94 0.62 2.94
CA ALA A 36 6.02 1.90 2.29
C ALA A 36 6.26 1.50 0.85
N THR A 37 5.19 1.50 0.06
CA THR A 37 5.32 1.40 -1.39
C THR A 37 6.41 2.36 -1.79
N THR A 38 7.40 1.85 -2.53
CA THR A 38 8.54 2.70 -2.86
C THR A 38 8.03 3.92 -3.64
N PRO A 39 8.72 5.06 -3.60
CA PRO A 39 8.36 6.22 -4.43
C PRO A 39 8.20 5.84 -5.92
N GLN A 40 8.97 4.84 -6.36
CA GLN A 40 8.89 4.25 -7.69
C GLN A 40 7.59 3.45 -7.91
N GLU A 41 7.20 2.58 -6.98
CA GLU A 41 5.92 1.84 -7.07
C GLU A 41 4.73 2.79 -7.07
N THR A 42 4.76 3.79 -6.19
CA THR A 42 3.73 4.84 -6.13
C THR A 42 3.65 5.66 -7.42
N CYS A 43 4.78 5.82 -8.13
CA CYS A 43 4.81 6.46 -9.43
C CYS A 43 4.16 5.60 -10.51
N ALA A 44 4.47 4.31 -10.54
CA ALA A 44 3.90 3.36 -11.48
C ALA A 44 2.37 3.22 -11.29
N ASP A 45 1.89 3.15 -10.04
CA ASP A 45 0.45 3.09 -9.73
C ASP A 45 -0.32 4.32 -10.21
N LYS A 46 0.35 5.49 -10.24
CA LYS A 46 -0.22 6.73 -10.78
C LYS A 46 -0.09 6.85 -12.30
N GLY A 47 0.38 5.81 -12.98
CA GLY A 47 0.60 5.82 -14.43
C GLY A 47 1.81 6.65 -14.86
N GLY A 48 2.71 6.97 -13.93
CA GLY A 48 3.95 7.70 -14.19
C GLY A 48 5.14 6.78 -14.45
N VAL A 49 6.22 7.36 -14.97
CA VAL A 49 7.50 6.70 -15.21
C VAL A 49 8.54 7.28 -14.24
N TRP A 50 9.20 6.39 -13.49
CA TRP A 50 10.24 6.79 -12.56
C TRP A 50 11.57 7.01 -13.30
N GLN A 51 12.07 8.24 -13.30
CA GLN A 51 13.37 8.61 -13.90
C GLN A 51 14.12 9.60 -13.01
N HIS A 52 15.44 9.48 -12.92
CA HIS A 52 16.32 10.43 -12.21
C HIS A 52 15.84 10.80 -10.78
N GLY A 53 15.25 9.85 -10.06
CA GLY A 53 14.79 10.04 -8.68
C GLY A 53 13.48 10.83 -8.51
N HIS A 54 12.71 11.03 -9.59
CA HIS A 54 11.39 11.65 -9.55
C HIS A 54 10.39 10.93 -10.46
N CYS A 55 9.10 11.17 -10.22
CA CYS A 55 8.01 10.61 -11.02
C CYS A 55 7.63 11.56 -12.15
N LEU A 56 7.74 11.11 -13.40
CA LEU A 56 7.30 11.85 -14.58
C LEU A 56 5.95 11.30 -15.06
N ALA A 57 5.13 12.15 -15.67
CA ALA A 57 3.97 11.65 -16.41
C ALA A 57 4.47 10.78 -17.58
N ARG A 58 3.78 9.67 -17.86
CA ARG A 58 4.09 8.88 -19.05
C ARG A 58 3.71 9.68 -20.28
N ASP A 59 4.68 9.94 -21.16
CA ASP A 59 4.40 10.50 -22.47
C ASP A 59 3.45 9.55 -23.21
N MET A 60 2.29 10.07 -23.63
CA MET A 60 1.36 9.31 -24.47
C MET A 60 1.91 9.30 -25.90
N THR A 61 1.90 8.14 -26.54
CA THR A 61 2.25 8.04 -27.96
C THR A 61 1.14 8.65 -28.83
N ASP A 62 1.45 9.01 -30.07
CA ASP A 62 0.45 9.56 -31.00
C ASP A 62 -0.73 8.58 -31.22
N GLU A 63 -0.44 7.28 -31.24
CA GLU A 63 -1.45 6.21 -31.35
C GLU A 63 -2.39 6.18 -30.12
N GLU A 64 -1.82 6.31 -28.91
CA GLU A 64 -2.60 6.35 -27.67
C GLU A 64 -3.47 7.62 -27.59
N ILE A 65 -2.98 8.74 -28.13
CA ILE A 65 -3.74 10.00 -28.23
C ILE A 65 -4.90 9.85 -29.22
N GLU A 66 -4.66 9.24 -30.38
CA GLU A 66 -5.70 9.04 -31.39
C GLU A 66 -6.81 8.10 -30.87
N TYR A 67 -6.43 7.00 -30.21
CA TYR A 67 -7.36 6.11 -29.55
C TYR A 67 -8.19 6.83 -28.48
N ALA A 68 -7.56 7.64 -27.62
CA ALA A 68 -8.27 8.40 -26.59
C ALA A 68 -9.29 9.38 -27.19
N LYS A 69 -8.95 10.06 -28.30
CA LYS A 69 -9.88 10.96 -29.02
C LYS A 69 -11.10 10.21 -29.58
N GLN A 70 -10.87 9.04 -30.17
CA GLN A 70 -11.95 8.21 -30.69
C GLN A 70 -12.88 7.74 -29.56
N TRP A 71 -12.33 7.31 -28.43
CA TRP A 71 -13.10 6.86 -27.28
C TRP A 71 -13.96 7.98 -26.68
N VAL A 72 -13.42 9.19 -26.51
CA VAL A 72 -14.18 10.35 -26.03
C VAL A 72 -15.34 10.69 -26.97
N THR A 73 -15.10 10.63 -28.28
CA THR A 73 -16.12 10.91 -29.30
C THR A 73 -17.27 9.90 -29.21
N LEU A 74 -16.97 8.62 -29.03
CA LEU A 74 -17.99 7.56 -28.86
C LEU A 74 -18.80 7.78 -27.58
N LYS A 75 -18.13 8.06 -26.45
CA LYS A 75 -18.81 8.29 -25.16
C LYS A 75 -19.70 9.52 -25.16
N GLN A 76 -19.31 10.59 -25.86
CA GLN A 76 -20.15 11.76 -26.03
C GLN A 76 -21.43 11.44 -26.81
N ARG A 77 -21.33 10.62 -27.87
CA ARG A 77 -22.51 10.17 -28.64
C ARG A 77 -23.45 9.31 -27.79
N GLU A 78 -22.92 8.32 -27.08
CA GLU A 78 -23.73 7.50 -26.16
C GLU A 78 -24.45 8.36 -25.11
N THR A 79 -23.76 9.37 -24.55
CA THR A 79 -24.37 10.27 -23.55
C THR A 79 -25.46 11.14 -24.16
N GLN A 80 -25.28 11.61 -25.39
CA GLN A 80 -26.30 12.38 -26.12
C GLN A 80 -27.53 11.53 -26.45
N GLU A 81 -27.33 10.30 -26.93
CA GLU A 81 -28.40 9.35 -27.22
C GLU A 81 -29.20 9.02 -25.94
N GLN A 82 -28.53 8.74 -24.82
CA GLN A 82 -29.19 8.50 -23.53
C GLN A 82 -29.94 9.71 -22.97
N THR A 83 -29.52 10.92 -23.32
CA THR A 83 -30.21 12.16 -22.94
C THR A 83 -31.42 12.42 -23.83
N HIS A 84 -31.42 11.90 -25.06
CA HIS A 84 -32.51 12.06 -26.01
C HIS A 84 -33.63 11.00 -25.85
N GLU A 85 -33.31 9.86 -25.24
CA GLU A 85 -34.28 8.81 -24.89
C GLU A 85 -34.98 9.00 -23.53
N ARG A 86 -34.67 10.07 -22.77
CA ARG A 86 -35.40 10.48 -21.56
C ARG A 86 -36.32 11.67 -21.81
#